data_AF-A0A847D5B4-F1
#
_entry.id   AF-A0A847D5B4-F1
#
_cell.length_a   1.000
_cell.length_b   1.000
_cell.length_c   1.000
_cell.angle_alpha   90.00
_cell.angle_beta   90.00
_cell.angle_gamma   90.00
#
_symmetry.space_group_name_H-M   'P 1'
#
loop_
_entity.id
_entity.type
_entity.pdbx_description
1 polymer ?
#
loop_
_entity_poly.entity_id
_entity_poly.type
_entity_poly.pdbx_seq_one_letter_code
_entity_poly.pdbx_strand_id
1 'polypeptide(L)'
;MLKKSRIGFFNQTMSSYVTSNELQLFSKGFSVENNVVYFVDSQRRLEKAIKICEFKHKHFKDFLHTLPQDHQIYLKARYLQEEEIINDRVDRECIEMIQEIEEAVSYRFFGSEPGTYIDDAPDINQVSEEEFAEAFDDAFLKMISRLG
;
A
#
# COMPACT_ATOMS: atom_id res chain seq x y z
N MET A 1 -15.11 4.02 24.63
CA MET A 1 -14.35 2.76 24.45
C MET A 1 -12.83 2.97 24.38
N LEU A 2 -12.31 3.92 23.58
CA LEU A 2 -10.87 4.17 23.37
C LEU A 2 -10.00 4.35 24.65
N LYS A 3 -10.54 4.99 25.70
CA LYS A 3 -9.78 5.27 26.93
C LYS A 3 -9.50 4.01 27.76
N LYS A 4 -10.44 3.05 27.78
CA LYS A 4 -10.29 1.77 28.50
C LYS A 4 -9.33 0.83 27.75
N SER A 5 -9.39 0.80 26.42
CA SER A 5 -8.44 0.04 25.60
C SER A 5 -7.00 0.57 25.73
N ARG A 6 -6.83 1.90 25.84
CA ARG A 6 -5.53 2.53 26.12
C ARG A 6 -4.97 2.14 27.48
N ILE A 7 -5.80 2.17 28.54
CA ILE A 7 -5.37 1.76 29.88
C ILE A 7 -4.97 0.28 29.91
N GLY A 8 -5.70 -0.59 29.21
CA GLY A 8 -5.33 -2.01 29.06
C GLY A 8 -3.98 -2.21 28.34
N PHE A 9 -3.68 -1.39 27.34
CA PHE A 9 -2.39 -1.39 26.63
C PHE A 9 -1.23 -0.91 27.52
N PHE A 10 -1.42 0.16 28.29
CA PHE A 10 -0.38 0.72 29.17
C PHE A 10 -0.17 -0.08 30.47
N ASN A 11 -1.17 -0.85 30.93
CA ASN A 11 -1.08 -1.69 32.14
C ASN A 11 -0.54 -3.10 31.87
N GLN A 12 -0.35 -3.50 30.61
CA GLN A 12 0.47 -4.67 30.32
C GLN A 12 1.91 -4.26 30.66
N THR A 13 2.51 -4.89 31.68
CA THR A 13 3.95 -4.80 31.88
C THR A 13 4.58 -5.16 30.54
N MET A 14 5.16 -4.16 29.90
CA MET A 14 5.47 -4.04 28.47
C MET A 14 6.57 -5.00 27.98
N SER A 15 6.47 -6.26 28.38
CA SER A 15 7.47 -7.30 28.15
C SER A 15 6.82 -8.66 27.98
N SER A 16 5.63 -8.93 28.55
CA SER A 16 4.89 -10.15 28.28
C SER A 16 3.44 -10.12 28.75
N TYR A 17 2.52 -10.69 27.98
CA TYR A 17 1.18 -11.04 28.45
C TYR A 17 0.99 -12.55 28.40
N VAL A 18 0.35 -13.11 29.42
CA VAL A 18 0.00 -14.54 29.46
C VAL A 18 -1.31 -14.73 28.70
N THR A 19 -1.31 -15.64 27.74
CA THR A 19 -2.48 -16.04 26.97
C THR A 19 -2.55 -17.56 26.94
N SER A 20 -3.70 -18.11 26.62
CA SER A 20 -3.90 -19.56 26.62
C SER A 20 -4.65 -19.99 25.38
N ASN A 21 -4.32 -21.15 24.86
CA ASN A 21 -5.28 -21.97 24.14
C ASN A 21 -5.90 -22.97 25.14
N GLU A 22 -6.98 -23.67 24.76
CA GLU A 22 -7.75 -24.56 25.64
C GLU A 22 -6.92 -25.66 26.32
N LEU A 23 -5.67 -25.87 25.89
CA LEU A 23 -4.75 -26.90 26.40
C LEU A 23 -3.53 -26.34 27.14
N GLN A 24 -3.08 -25.10 26.88
CA GLN A 24 -1.81 -24.58 27.42
C GLN A 24 -1.82 -23.07 27.64
N LEU A 25 -1.20 -22.63 28.74
CA LEU A 25 -0.87 -21.23 29.03
C LEU A 25 0.52 -20.90 28.48
N PHE A 26 0.63 -19.87 27.64
CA PHE A 26 1.89 -19.38 27.11
C PHE A 26 2.05 -17.86 27.32
N SER A 27 3.27 -17.45 27.64
CA SER A 27 3.64 -16.04 27.80
C SER A 27 4.11 -15.48 26.46
N LYS A 28 3.38 -14.52 25.89
CA LYS A 28 3.76 -13.81 24.66
C LYS A 28 4.45 -12.51 25.03
N GLY A 29 5.73 -12.41 24.69
CA GLY A 29 6.50 -11.19 24.81
C GLY A 29 6.17 -10.20 23.69
N PHE A 30 5.85 -8.95 24.06
CA PHE A 30 5.73 -7.86 23.09
C PHE A 30 7.05 -7.10 23.08
N SER A 31 7.85 -7.25 22.02
CA SER A 31 9.05 -6.42 21.83
C SER A 31 8.62 -5.02 21.42
N VAL A 32 8.45 -4.15 22.43
CA VAL A 32 8.01 -2.76 22.24
C VAL A 32 8.93 -2.02 21.29
N GLU A 33 10.24 -2.21 21.46
CA GLU A 33 11.28 -1.52 20.69
C GLU A 33 11.12 -1.80 19.19
N ASN A 34 11.02 -3.08 18.80
CA ASN A 34 10.87 -3.46 17.40
C ASN A 34 9.55 -2.99 16.78
N ASN A 35 8.45 -3.10 17.52
CA ASN A 35 7.13 -2.71 17.01
C ASN A 35 6.97 -1.18 16.92
N VAL A 36 7.54 -0.43 17.86
CA VAL A 36 7.54 1.04 17.83
C VAL A 36 8.42 1.55 16.69
N VAL A 37 9.59 0.97 16.46
CA VAL A 37 10.45 1.32 15.31
C VAL A 37 9.70 1.08 14.00
N TYR A 38 9.08 -0.09 13.82
CA TYR A 38 8.32 -0.41 12.62
C TYR A 38 7.15 0.57 12.39
N PHE A 39 6.44 0.94 13.46
CA PHE A 39 5.35 1.89 13.38
C PHE A 39 5.83 3.29 12.97
N VAL A 40 6.91 3.79 13.58
CA VAL A 40 7.48 5.10 13.26
C VAL A 40 8.00 5.15 11.82
N ASP A 41 8.65 4.07 11.36
CA ASP A 41 9.11 3.96 9.97
C ASP A 41 7.92 3.90 9.00
N SER A 42 6.87 3.17 9.34
CA SER A 42 5.64 3.12 8.55
C SER A 42 4.98 4.49 8.45
N GLN A 43 4.92 5.24 9.56
CA GLN A 43 4.40 6.60 9.57
C GLN A 43 5.23 7.52 8.64
N ARG A 44 6.56 7.46 8.72
CA ARG A 44 7.44 8.24 7.83
C ARG A 44 7.24 7.89 6.36
N ARG A 45 7.07 6.60 6.03
CA ARG A 45 6.77 6.14 4.67
C ARG A 45 5.45 6.70 4.17
N LEU A 46 4.40 6.66 5.00
CA LEU A 46 3.09 7.23 4.66
C LEU A 46 3.16 8.75 4.46
N GLU A 47 3.84 9.47 5.34
CA GLU A 47 4.05 10.93 5.18
C GLU A 47 4.80 11.27 3.89
N LYS A 48 5.80 10.46 3.51
CA LYS A 48 6.48 10.62 2.22
C LYS A 48 5.53 10.33 1.05
N ALA A 49 4.74 9.27 1.13
CA ALA A 49 3.77 8.90 0.09
C ALA A 49 2.72 10.00 -0.13
N ILE A 50 2.19 10.59 0.95
CA ILE A 50 1.25 11.71 0.88
C ILE A 50 1.87 12.88 0.09
N LYS A 51 3.10 13.28 0.43
CA LYS A 51 3.78 14.38 -0.27
C LYS A 51 4.00 14.09 -1.76
N ILE A 52 4.30 12.84 -2.11
CA ILE A 52 4.42 12.41 -3.50
C ILE A 52 3.07 12.51 -4.21
N CYS A 53 2.00 12.00 -3.60
CA CYS A 53 0.65 12.09 -4.17
C CYS A 53 0.18 13.55 -4.34
N GLU A 54 0.44 14.42 -3.37
CA GLU A 54 0.14 15.86 -3.48
C GLU A 54 0.90 16.51 -4.63
N PHE A 55 2.18 16.17 -4.81
CA PHE A 55 2.98 16.65 -5.93
C PHE A 55 2.42 16.18 -7.27
N LYS A 56 2.19 14.87 -7.42
CA LYS A 56 1.60 14.28 -8.64
C LYS A 56 0.26 14.92 -8.96
N HIS A 57 -0.62 15.02 -7.97
CA HIS A 57 -1.96 15.60 -8.14
C HIS A 57 -1.90 17.05 -8.59
N LYS A 58 -1.03 17.87 -7.98
CA LYS A 58 -0.85 19.27 -8.37
C LYS A 58 -0.47 19.38 -9.85
N HIS A 59 0.58 18.67 -10.27
CA HIS A 59 1.10 18.77 -11.64
C HIS A 59 0.14 18.19 -12.67
N PHE A 60 -0.51 17.07 -12.36
CA PHE A 60 -1.51 16.50 -13.26
C PHE A 60 -2.74 17.41 -13.39
N LYS A 61 -3.16 18.06 -12.30
CA LYS A 61 -4.24 19.05 -12.35
C LYS A 61 -3.86 20.27 -13.21
N ASP A 62 -2.64 20.77 -13.08
CA ASP A 62 -2.14 21.87 -13.90
C ASP A 62 -2.17 21.46 -15.39
N PHE A 63 -1.74 20.24 -15.73
CA PHE A 63 -1.86 19.69 -17.07
C PHE A 63 -3.31 19.64 -17.57
N LEU A 64 -4.25 19.12 -16.77
CA LEU A 64 -5.66 19.09 -17.16
C LEU A 64 -6.22 20.48 -17.49
N HIS A 65 -5.75 21.53 -16.82
CA HIS A 65 -6.13 22.91 -17.10
C HIS A 65 -5.54 23.46 -18.41
N THR A 66 -4.47 22.86 -18.94
CA THR A 66 -3.91 23.23 -20.26
C THR A 66 -4.64 22.56 -21.42
N LEU A 67 -5.37 21.48 -21.16
CA LEU A 67 -6.06 20.72 -22.20
C LEU A 67 -7.31 21.45 -22.71
N PRO A 68 -7.64 21.30 -24.00
CA PRO A 68 -8.93 21.67 -24.56
C PRO A 68 -10.11 21.03 -23.80
N GLN A 69 -11.26 21.72 -23.76
CA GLN A 69 -12.42 21.27 -22.98
C GLN A 69 -12.98 19.92 -23.46
N ASP A 70 -12.95 19.66 -24.76
CA ASP A 70 -13.32 18.38 -25.38
C ASP A 70 -12.40 17.23 -24.93
N HIS A 71 -11.10 17.48 -24.79
CA HIS A 71 -10.15 16.49 -24.26
C HIS A 71 -10.40 16.22 -22.77
N GLN A 72 -10.73 17.24 -21.98
CA GLN A 72 -11.08 17.06 -20.57
C GLN A 72 -12.37 16.25 -20.40
N ILE A 73 -13.39 16.50 -21.23
CA ILE A 73 -14.64 15.73 -21.23
C ILE A 73 -14.35 14.28 -21.59
N TYR A 74 -13.53 14.05 -22.62
CA TYR A 74 -13.09 12.72 -23.02
C TYR A 74 -12.41 11.96 -21.87
N LEU A 75 -11.39 12.56 -21.24
CA LEU A 75 -10.66 11.92 -20.14
C LEU A 75 -11.57 11.62 -18.95
N LYS A 76 -12.52 12.51 -18.65
CA LYS A 76 -13.51 12.28 -17.59
C LYS A 76 -14.43 11.11 -17.93
N ALA A 77 -14.95 11.05 -19.15
CA ALA A 77 -15.83 9.96 -19.57
C ALA A 77 -15.09 8.61 -19.56
N ARG A 78 -13.86 8.57 -20.08
CA ARG A 78 -13.05 7.35 -20.07
C ARG A 78 -12.66 6.87 -18.67
N TYR A 79 -12.10 7.74 -17.83
CA TYR A 79 -11.44 7.31 -16.58
C TYR A 79 -12.29 7.49 -15.32
N LEU A 80 -13.27 8.39 -15.32
CA LEU A 80 -14.16 8.59 -14.16
C LEU A 80 -15.51 7.90 -14.34
N GLN A 81 -15.99 7.78 -15.57
CA GLN A 81 -17.27 7.14 -15.90
C GLN A 81 -17.10 5.74 -16.51
N GLU A 82 -15.85 5.31 -16.72
CA GLU A 82 -15.49 3.99 -17.25
C GLU A 82 -16.15 3.69 -18.61
N GLU A 83 -16.35 4.73 -19.44
CA GLU A 83 -16.89 4.57 -20.78
C GLU A 83 -15.84 4.01 -21.74
N GLU A 84 -16.23 3.06 -22.60
CA GLU A 84 -15.37 2.44 -23.62
C GLU A 84 -15.17 3.36 -24.85
N ILE A 85 -14.64 4.56 -24.62
CA ILE A 85 -14.35 5.56 -25.66
C ILE A 85 -12.84 5.68 -25.89
N ILE A 86 -12.43 5.71 -27.15
CA ILE A 86 -11.01 5.68 -27.54
C ILE A 86 -10.63 6.99 -28.24
N ASN A 87 -9.55 7.60 -27.79
CA ASN A 87 -8.92 8.76 -28.42
C ASN A 87 -7.41 8.67 -28.20
N ASP A 88 -6.76 7.84 -29.01
CA ASP A 88 -5.33 7.50 -28.90
C ASP A 88 -4.40 8.71 -28.79
N ARG A 89 -4.77 9.84 -29.41
CA ARG A 89 -3.99 11.07 -29.31
C ARG A 89 -4.01 11.62 -27.89
N VAL A 90 -5.20 11.80 -27.34
CA VAL A 90 -5.37 12.37 -26.00
C VAL A 90 -4.82 11.40 -24.95
N ASP A 91 -4.98 10.10 -25.14
CA ASP A 91 -4.40 9.10 -24.25
C ASP A 91 -2.88 9.16 -24.25
N ARG A 92 -2.25 9.28 -25.43
CA ARG A 92 -0.80 9.38 -25.55
C ARG A 92 -0.27 10.63 -24.87
N GLU A 93 -0.89 11.79 -25.12
CA GLU A 93 -0.55 13.05 -24.44
C GLU A 93 -0.68 12.91 -22.92
N CYS A 94 -1.71 12.20 -22.44
CA CYS A 94 -1.93 11.96 -21.02
C CYS A 94 -0.85 11.04 -20.42
N ILE A 95 -0.48 9.96 -21.12
CA ILE A 95 0.56 9.00 -20.70
C ILE A 95 1.92 9.66 -20.67
N GLU A 96 2.29 10.43 -21.70
CA GLU A 96 3.53 11.19 -21.75
C GLU A 96 3.64 12.14 -20.54
N MET A 97 2.57 12.85 -20.22
CA MET A 97 2.56 13.73 -19.04
C MET A 97 2.70 12.96 -17.72
N ILE A 98 2.06 11.79 -17.59
CA ILE A 98 2.22 10.94 -16.40
C ILE A 98 3.68 10.53 -16.26
N GLN A 99 4.34 10.12 -17.35
CA GLN A 99 5.75 9.72 -17.34
C GLN A 99 6.66 10.87 -16.90
N GLU A 100 6.45 12.08 -17.41
CA GLU A 100 7.23 13.27 -16.99
C GLU A 100 7.04 13.60 -15.50
N ILE A 101 5.81 13.49 -14.98
CA ILE A 101 5.53 13.71 -13.55
C ILE A 101 6.30 12.69 -12.70
N GLU A 102 6.39 11.46 -13.15
CA GLU A 102 6.97 10.33 -12.42
C GLU A 102 8.49 10.38 -12.45
N GLU A 103 9.05 10.81 -13.57
CA GLU A 103 10.45 11.22 -13.66
C GLU A 103 10.76 12.36 -12.70
N ALA A 104 9.94 13.41 -12.66
CA ALA A 104 10.11 14.52 -11.72
C ALA A 104 10.01 14.08 -10.25
N VAL A 105 9.13 13.13 -9.93
CA VAL A 105 9.03 12.53 -8.60
C VAL A 105 10.32 11.79 -8.24
N SER A 106 10.87 11.02 -9.18
CA SER A 106 12.09 10.23 -9.00
C SER A 106 13.26 11.11 -8.59
N TYR A 107 13.53 12.17 -9.36
CA TYR A 107 14.58 13.13 -9.01
C TYR A 107 14.30 13.85 -7.69
N ARG A 108 13.06 14.31 -7.47
CA ARG A 108 12.73 15.15 -6.31
C ARG A 108 12.71 14.40 -4.98
N PHE A 109 12.20 13.17 -4.95
CA PHE A 109 11.94 12.43 -3.71
C PHE A 109 12.88 11.25 -3.47
N PHE A 110 13.57 10.78 -4.51
CA PHE A 110 14.47 9.62 -4.42
C PHE A 110 15.91 9.96 -4.80
N GLY A 111 16.16 11.10 -5.46
CA GLY A 111 17.52 11.57 -5.77
C GLY A 111 18.24 10.70 -6.81
N SER A 112 17.48 9.93 -7.57
CA SER A 112 17.94 9.04 -8.64
C SER A 112 17.12 9.28 -9.89
N GLU A 113 17.65 8.89 -11.05
CA GLU A 113 16.84 8.71 -12.26
C GLU A 113 15.66 7.78 -11.94
N PRO A 114 14.49 7.96 -12.59
CA PRO A 114 13.41 6.99 -12.48
C PRO A 114 14.00 5.61 -12.75
N GLY A 115 13.97 4.74 -11.75
CA GLY A 115 14.12 3.32 -12.04
C GLY A 115 13.08 3.03 -13.11
N THR A 116 13.51 2.41 -14.24
CA THR A 116 12.62 1.92 -15.29
C THR A 116 11.34 1.48 -14.63
N TYR A 117 10.19 2.07 -14.99
CA TYR A 117 8.88 1.73 -14.44
C TYR A 117 8.84 0.21 -14.28
N ILE A 118 9.04 -0.25 -13.05
CA ILE A 118 8.91 -1.66 -12.77
C ILE A 118 7.42 -1.74 -12.51
N ASP A 119 6.69 -2.35 -13.44
CA ASP A 119 5.32 -2.81 -13.23
C ASP A 119 5.23 -3.73 -11.98
N ASP A 120 6.38 -4.11 -11.43
CA ASP A 120 6.56 -4.63 -10.09
C ASP A 120 6.45 -3.49 -9.04
N ALA A 121 5.23 -2.98 -8.80
CA ALA A 121 4.80 -3.09 -7.40
C ALA A 121 5.04 -4.57 -7.10
N PRO A 122 5.99 -4.97 -6.21
CA PRO A 122 6.29 -6.38 -6.04
C PRO A 122 4.94 -7.02 -5.88
N ASP A 123 4.58 -7.83 -6.89
CA ASP A 123 3.36 -8.60 -6.90
C ASP A 123 3.29 -9.10 -5.47
N ILE A 124 2.22 -8.77 -4.74
CA ILE A 124 1.99 -9.35 -3.43
C ILE A 124 2.16 -10.84 -3.69
N ASN A 125 3.33 -11.43 -3.37
CA ASN A 125 3.88 -12.57 -4.13
C ASN A 125 2.72 -13.37 -4.64
N GLN A 126 2.37 -13.29 -5.94
CA GLN A 126 1.22 -14.01 -6.45
C GLN A 126 1.61 -15.48 -6.39
N VAL A 127 1.43 -16.04 -5.19
CA VAL A 127 1.54 -17.44 -4.89
C VAL A 127 0.55 -18.06 -5.87
N SER A 128 1.01 -18.96 -6.74
CA SER A 128 0.09 -19.58 -7.69
C SER A 128 -1.08 -20.20 -6.92
N GLU A 129 -2.24 -20.36 -7.54
CA GLU A 129 -3.40 -20.96 -6.86
C GLU A 129 -3.05 -22.33 -6.24
N GLU A 130 -2.11 -23.04 -6.87
CA GLU A 130 -1.53 -24.31 -6.41
C GLU A 130 -0.62 -24.12 -5.19
N GLU A 131 0.28 -23.13 -5.20
CA GLU A 131 1.16 -22.83 -4.06
C GLU A 131 0.35 -22.27 -2.86
N PHE A 132 -0.76 -21.56 -3.11
CA PHE A 132 -1.68 -21.08 -2.07
C PHE A 132 -2.47 -22.25 -1.47
N ALA A 133 -2.96 -23.17 -2.31
CA ALA A 133 -3.64 -24.37 -1.87
C ALA A 133 -2.70 -25.26 -1.03
N GLU A 134 -1.44 -25.46 -1.45
CA GLU A 134 -0.46 -26.21 -0.66
C GLU A 134 -0.12 -25.52 0.66
N ALA A 135 0.06 -24.19 0.66
CA ALA A 135 0.33 -23.44 1.89
C ALA A 135 -0.87 -23.44 2.84
N PHE A 136 -2.09 -23.39 2.31
CA PHE A 136 -3.34 -23.45 3.08
C PHE A 136 -3.57 -24.85 3.63
N ASP A 137 -3.37 -25.90 2.84
CA ASP A 137 -3.51 -27.29 3.25
C ASP A 137 -2.46 -27.66 4.31
N ASP A 138 -1.21 -27.23 4.14
CA ASP A 138 -0.16 -27.43 5.14
C ASP A 138 -0.47 -26.67 6.44
N ALA A 139 -0.99 -25.43 6.35
CA ALA A 139 -1.44 -24.67 7.51
C ALA A 139 -2.66 -25.30 8.20
N PHE A 140 -3.62 -25.82 7.42
CA PHE A 140 -4.82 -26.48 7.90
C PHE A 140 -4.51 -27.83 8.56
N LEU A 141 -3.65 -28.65 7.95
CA LEU A 141 -3.16 -29.90 8.52
C LEU A 141 -2.32 -29.67 9.77
N LYS A 142 -1.50 -28.62 9.81
CA LYS A 142 -0.80 -28.17 11.05
C LYS A 142 -1.77 -27.70 12.13
N MET A 143 -2.91 -27.14 11.75
CA MET A 143 -3.95 -26.74 12.69
C MET A 143 -4.73 -27.95 13.22
N ILE A 144 -5.09 -28.90 12.37
CA ILE A 144 -5.78 -30.14 12.77
C ILE A 144 -4.88 -31.04 13.62
N SER A 145 -3.61 -31.23 13.25
CA SER A 145 -2.65 -32.01 14.05
C SER A 145 -2.33 -31.39 15.42
N ARG A 146 -2.66 -30.11 15.63
CA ARG A 146 -2.59 -29.45 16.95
C ARG A 146 -3.87 -29.59 17.77
N LEU A 147 -4.96 -30.09 17.18
CA LEU A 147 -6.25 -30.33 17.83
C LEU A 147 -6.47 -31.79 18.24
N GLY A 148 -5.57 -32.72 17.86
CA GLY A 148 -5.57 -34.12 18.30
C GLY A 148 -4.97 -35.07 17.28
#